data_AF-A0A2Z3HQG4-F1
#
_entry.id   AF-A0A2Z3HQG4-F1
#
_cell.length_a   1.000
_cell.length_b   1.000
_cell.length_c   1.000
_cell.angle_alpha   90.00
_cell.angle_beta   90.00
_cell.angle_gamma   90.00
#
_symmetry.space_group_name_H-M   'P 1'
#
loop_
_entity.id
_entity.type
_entity.pdbx_description
1 polymer ?
#
loop_
_entity_poly.entity_id
_entity_poly.type
_entity_poly.pdbx_seq_one_letter_code
_entity_poly.pdbx_strand_id
1 'polypeptide(L)'
;MRQYRPDPSRLEGEALDLWYRRSPARIRAEREAARREQYDAFFGRADRTSDAVPQDETPSAPPSNVIQFARVGPITTAPAVIPTGARPILGVPPVTGREPATGDPGSFFATYRAIPNPVRGPAYVTDLPRPLNLVTPRAGNWFELGDGRLVRGADEVERLFVEQQLRLSGEDKPEPPAQVHAGDHFRDGAIPRAEQLAKGEREIDPTCHVNGGWEPDPTFSGYKAWTQDYEDQITRAPGLDYVVRNPSEKPVRFDGCAVWDPRRPLLEAKGPGYEALDRMARKSTFLRFIWNGVRDQARRQNNAARGRTVEWHVAEPAVVPTFREIIEPAPSLRVLQTSPRPGAPLPKRK
;
A
#
# COMPACT_ATOMS: atom_id res chain seq x y z
N MET A 1 -27.24 15.75 -8.23
CA MET A 1 -26.51 15.30 -9.44
C MET A 1 -25.08 14.99 -9.04
N ARG A 2 -24.58 13.75 -9.21
CA ARG A 2 -23.16 13.46 -8.98
C ARG A 2 -22.35 14.16 -10.06
N GLN A 3 -21.43 15.05 -9.69
CA GLN A 3 -20.48 15.61 -10.66
C GLN A 3 -19.68 14.45 -11.26
N TYR A 4 -19.69 14.33 -12.58
CA TYR A 4 -18.86 13.37 -13.30
C TYR A 4 -17.39 13.66 -13.00
N ARG A 5 -16.72 12.71 -12.34
CA ARG A 5 -15.27 12.75 -12.14
C ARG A 5 -14.63 11.83 -13.18
N PRO A 6 -13.85 12.35 -14.13
CA PRO A 6 -13.14 11.51 -15.08
C PRO A 6 -12.18 10.59 -14.32
N ASP A 7 -12.27 9.29 -14.61
CA ASP A 7 -11.39 8.25 -14.07
C ASP A 7 -10.00 8.41 -14.72
N PRO A 8 -8.96 8.82 -13.96
CA PRO A 8 -7.64 9.11 -14.53
C PRO A 8 -7.00 7.89 -15.19
N SER A 9 -7.37 6.68 -14.77
CA SER A 9 -6.83 5.44 -15.34
C SER A 9 -7.22 5.20 -16.80
N ARG A 10 -8.26 5.90 -17.27
CA ARG A 10 -8.79 5.82 -18.64
C ARG A 10 -8.40 7.02 -19.50
N LEU A 11 -7.70 8.00 -18.92
CA LEU A 11 -7.26 9.17 -19.64
C LEU A 11 -5.92 8.86 -20.33
N GLU A 12 -5.79 9.33 -21.56
CA GLU A 12 -4.55 9.24 -22.34
C GLU A 12 -4.27 10.58 -23.01
N GLY A 13 -3.02 10.76 -23.47
CA GLY A 13 -2.60 11.94 -24.23
C GLY A 13 -2.94 13.27 -23.55
N GLU A 14 -3.58 14.17 -24.29
CA GLU A 14 -3.94 15.52 -23.84
C GLU A 14 -4.89 15.51 -22.63
N ALA A 15 -5.82 14.56 -22.56
CA ALA A 15 -6.77 14.49 -21.45
C ALA A 15 -6.07 14.13 -20.12
N LEU A 16 -5.11 13.20 -20.18
CA LEU A 16 -4.28 12.85 -19.02
C LEU A 16 -3.37 14.01 -18.61
N ASP A 17 -2.75 14.66 -19.59
CA ASP A 17 -1.91 15.83 -19.38
C ASP A 17 -2.68 16.99 -18.72
N LEU A 18 -3.89 17.31 -19.20
CA LEU A 18 -4.78 18.30 -18.58
C LEU A 18 -5.17 17.93 -17.14
N TRP A 19 -5.37 16.64 -16.87
CA TRP A 19 -5.70 16.16 -15.54
C TRP A 19 -4.54 16.35 -14.53
N TYR A 20 -3.30 16.13 -14.97
CA TYR A 20 -2.10 16.38 -14.17
C TYR A 20 -1.84 17.88 -13.98
N ARG A 21 -2.15 18.73 -14.96
CA ARG A 21 -1.96 20.19 -14.87
C ARG A 21 -2.97 20.92 -13.99
N ARG A 22 -3.88 20.22 -13.31
CA ARG A 22 -4.83 20.85 -12.36
C ARG A 22 -4.07 21.49 -11.20
N SER A 23 -4.58 22.64 -10.72
CA SER A 23 -3.95 23.37 -9.62
C SER A 23 -4.02 22.59 -8.29
N PRO A 24 -3.04 22.74 -7.38
CA PRO A 24 -3.11 22.16 -6.04
C PRO A 24 -4.38 22.56 -5.28
N ALA A 25 -4.81 23.82 -5.42
CA ALA A 25 -6.03 24.32 -4.81
C ALA A 25 -7.28 23.54 -5.27
N ARG A 26 -7.39 23.26 -6.57
CA ARG A 26 -8.48 22.45 -7.12
C ARG A 26 -8.43 21.02 -6.61
N ILE A 27 -7.26 20.39 -6.59
CA ILE A 27 -7.08 19.02 -6.09
C ILE A 27 -7.45 18.94 -4.60
N ARG A 28 -7.03 19.93 -3.79
CA ARG A 28 -7.38 20.01 -2.36
C ARG A 28 -8.88 20.18 -2.15
N ALA A 29 -9.51 21.11 -2.87
CA ALA A 29 -10.96 21.31 -2.79
C ALA A 29 -11.74 20.04 -3.19
N GLU A 30 -11.30 19.32 -4.23
CA GLU A 30 -11.92 18.04 -4.63
C GLU A 30 -11.77 16.97 -3.54
N ARG A 31 -10.60 16.88 -2.89
CA ARG A 31 -10.34 15.96 -1.77
C ARG A 31 -11.18 16.30 -0.55
N GLU A 32 -11.27 17.57 -0.19
CA GLU A 32 -12.10 18.05 0.93
C GLU A 32 -13.59 17.78 0.68
N ALA A 33 -14.07 18.04 -0.54
CA ALA A 33 -15.44 17.72 -0.93
C ALA A 33 -15.72 16.20 -0.86
N ALA A 34 -14.78 15.36 -1.32
CA ALA A 34 -14.91 13.91 -1.23
C ALA A 34 -14.96 13.43 0.23
N ARG A 35 -14.09 13.98 1.09
CA ARG A 35 -14.06 13.67 2.53
C ARG A 35 -15.37 14.06 3.21
N ARG A 36 -15.93 15.22 2.85
CA ARG A 36 -17.22 15.67 3.36
C ARG A 36 -18.36 14.75 2.91
N GLU A 37 -18.39 14.35 1.63
CA GLU A 37 -19.38 13.40 1.12
C GLU A 37 -19.31 12.04 1.84
N GLN A 38 -18.10 11.52 2.11
CA GLN A 38 -17.91 10.29 2.89
C GLN A 38 -18.39 10.44 4.34
N TYR A 39 -18.06 11.57 4.98
CA TYR A 39 -18.52 11.90 6.32
C TYR A 39 -20.06 11.95 6.36
N ASP A 40 -20.68 12.69 5.45
CA ASP A 40 -22.13 12.83 5.36
C ASP A 40 -22.80 11.48 5.04
N ALA A 41 -22.19 10.62 4.22
CA ALA A 41 -22.72 9.28 3.94
C ALA A 41 -22.65 8.33 5.15
N PHE A 42 -21.61 8.47 5.98
CA PHE A 42 -21.44 7.69 7.20
C PHE A 42 -22.43 8.15 8.28
N PHE A 43 -22.47 9.45 8.58
CA PHE A 43 -23.31 10.01 9.65
C PHE A 43 -24.76 10.21 9.22
N GLY A 44 -25.04 10.58 7.97
CA GLY A 44 -26.40 10.75 7.45
C GLY A 44 -27.19 9.45 7.30
N ARG A 45 -26.54 8.28 7.40
CA ARG A 45 -27.24 6.99 7.57
C ARG A 45 -27.73 6.78 9.01
N ALA A 46 -26.99 7.26 10.01
CA ALA A 46 -27.35 7.09 11.41
C ALA A 46 -28.64 7.84 11.77
N ASP A 47 -28.84 9.03 11.21
CA ASP A 47 -30.05 9.84 11.42
C ASP A 47 -31.31 9.30 10.71
N ARG A 48 -31.17 8.41 9.72
CA ARG A 48 -32.33 7.81 9.03
C ARG A 48 -32.82 6.52 9.67
N THR A 49 -32.02 5.92 10.54
CA THR A 49 -32.41 4.71 11.28
C THR A 49 -33.19 5.00 12.57
N SER A 50 -33.35 6.27 12.95
CA SER A 50 -34.14 6.66 14.13
C SER A 50 -35.65 6.83 13.88
N ASP A 51 -36.12 6.80 12.63
CA ASP A 51 -37.52 7.11 12.28
C ASP A 51 -38.42 5.88 12.02
N ALA A 52 -38.01 4.68 12.42
CA ALA A 52 -38.82 3.47 12.26
C ALA A 52 -38.70 2.51 13.45
N VAL A 53 -39.06 2.98 14.64
CA VAL A 53 -39.61 2.09 15.66
C VAL A 53 -41.13 2.22 15.55
N PRO A 54 -41.86 1.17 15.11
CA PRO A 54 -43.31 1.14 15.25
C PRO A 54 -43.63 1.36 16.73
N GLN A 55 -44.32 2.45 17.05
CA GLN A 55 -44.88 2.64 18.38
C GLN A 55 -45.96 1.60 18.58
N ASP A 56 -45.58 0.45 19.14
CA ASP A 56 -46.55 -0.49 19.68
C ASP A 56 -47.03 0.09 21.00
N GLU A 57 -48.33 0.36 21.07
CA GLU A 57 -49.01 0.95 22.21
C GLU A 57 -48.83 0.07 23.45
N THR A 58 -48.10 0.55 24.46
CA THR A 58 -48.30 0.08 25.83
C THR A 58 -48.46 1.28 26.75
N PRO A 59 -49.58 1.38 27.50
CA PRO A 59 -49.77 2.47 28.41
C PRO A 59 -49.12 2.20 29.77
N SER A 60 -48.61 3.29 30.34
CA SER A 60 -48.54 3.58 31.78
C SER A 60 -47.27 3.21 32.57
N ALA A 61 -46.29 4.12 32.50
CA ALA A 61 -45.76 4.95 33.62
C ALA A 61 -44.98 4.30 34.80
N PRO A 62 -44.23 5.07 35.63
CA PRO A 62 -43.27 6.15 35.34
C PRO A 62 -41.94 5.92 36.14
N PRO A 63 -41.15 6.95 36.53
CA PRO A 63 -39.88 7.31 35.90
C PRO A 63 -38.67 7.07 36.85
N SER A 64 -37.48 7.52 36.39
CA SER A 64 -36.37 8.06 37.22
C SER A 64 -35.03 7.35 37.00
N ASN A 65 -34.19 8.06 36.24
CA ASN A 65 -32.83 8.48 36.56
C ASN A 65 -31.69 7.46 36.81
N VAL A 66 -30.53 7.96 36.38
CA VAL A 66 -29.18 7.74 36.94
C VAL A 66 -28.28 6.78 36.15
N ILE A 67 -27.44 7.41 35.35
CA ILE A 67 -26.08 6.98 35.00
C ILE A 67 -25.33 6.65 36.30
N GLN A 68 -24.88 5.40 36.48
CA GLN A 68 -23.88 5.05 37.48
C GLN A 68 -22.79 4.16 36.88
N PHE A 69 -21.59 4.72 36.87
CA PHE A 69 -20.32 4.02 36.77
C PHE A 69 -20.04 3.26 38.08
N ALA A 70 -19.58 2.01 37.99
CA ALA A 70 -18.78 1.34 39.03
C ALA A 70 -18.00 0.19 38.36
N ARG A 71 -16.67 0.29 38.21
CA ARG A 71 -15.60 -0.03 39.19
C ARG A 71 -15.54 -1.50 39.62
N VAL A 72 -14.52 -2.17 39.08
CA VAL A 72 -13.58 -3.15 39.65
C VAL A 72 -13.84 -3.63 41.10
N GLY A 73 -13.87 -4.96 41.27
CA GLY A 73 -13.59 -5.67 42.52
C GLY A 73 -13.48 -7.20 42.30
N PRO A 74 -12.56 -7.93 42.96
CA PRO A 74 -12.14 -9.28 42.57
C PRO A 74 -12.95 -10.38 43.25
N ILE A 75 -13.10 -11.53 42.60
CA ILE A 75 -13.48 -12.78 43.28
C ILE A 75 -12.54 -13.90 42.85
N THR A 76 -11.65 -14.25 43.77
CA THR A 76 -10.94 -15.52 43.85
C THR A 76 -11.79 -16.46 44.69
N THR A 77 -12.12 -17.67 44.18
CA THR A 77 -12.05 -18.95 44.93
C THR A 77 -12.52 -20.14 44.06
N ALA A 78 -11.56 -21.05 43.83
CA ALA A 78 -11.61 -22.52 43.76
C ALA A 78 -12.56 -23.28 42.78
N PRO A 79 -12.10 -24.44 42.25
CA PRO A 79 -12.72 -25.10 41.10
C PRO A 79 -13.85 -26.06 41.50
N ALA A 80 -14.92 -26.08 40.69
CA ALA A 80 -15.91 -27.13 40.75
C ALA A 80 -15.37 -28.41 40.07
N VAL A 81 -15.36 -29.49 40.84
CA VAL A 81 -15.12 -30.87 40.38
C VAL A 81 -16.31 -31.29 39.51
N ILE A 82 -16.06 -31.62 38.24
CA ILE A 82 -17.07 -32.18 37.33
C ILE A 82 -16.89 -33.71 37.28
N PRO A 83 -17.95 -34.51 37.47
CA PRO A 83 -17.86 -35.96 37.43
C PRO A 83 -17.59 -36.47 36.00
N THR A 84 -16.71 -37.46 35.90
CA THR A 84 -16.43 -38.24 34.69
C THR A 84 -17.64 -39.10 34.32
N GLY A 85 -18.56 -38.53 33.52
CA GLY A 85 -19.55 -39.27 32.77
C GLY A 85 -19.00 -39.75 31.42
N ALA A 86 -19.49 -40.91 30.95
CA ALA A 86 -19.10 -41.52 29.68
C ALA A 86 -19.28 -40.55 28.51
N ARG A 87 -18.24 -40.43 27.67
CA ARG A 87 -18.26 -39.58 26.48
C ARG A 87 -19.25 -40.16 25.45
N PRO A 88 -20.16 -39.36 24.87
CA PRO A 88 -20.86 -39.76 23.67
C PRO A 88 -19.84 -39.93 22.54
N ILE A 89 -19.86 -41.09 21.88
CA ILE A 89 -19.14 -41.33 20.63
C ILE A 89 -19.83 -40.46 19.58
N LEU A 90 -19.29 -39.27 19.34
CA LEU A 90 -19.64 -38.46 18.19
C LEU A 90 -19.15 -39.18 16.93
N GLY A 91 -20.11 -39.52 16.07
CA GLY A 91 -19.87 -40.16 14.79
C GLY A 91 -18.86 -39.40 13.93
N VAL A 92 -18.30 -40.12 12.97
CA VAL A 92 -17.34 -39.61 11.97
C VAL A 92 -17.91 -38.31 11.37
N PRO A 93 -17.24 -37.15 11.55
CA PRO A 93 -17.69 -35.90 10.96
C PRO A 93 -17.64 -36.00 9.43
N PRO A 94 -18.54 -35.32 8.70
CA PRO A 94 -18.54 -35.34 7.24
C PRO A 94 -17.20 -34.83 6.72
N VAL A 95 -16.58 -35.61 5.83
CA VAL A 95 -15.38 -35.23 5.09
C VAL A 95 -15.76 -34.17 4.06
N THR A 96 -15.91 -32.92 4.50
CA THR A 96 -15.74 -31.76 3.60
C THR A 96 -14.30 -31.30 3.69
N GLY A 97 -13.37 -32.21 3.41
CA GLY A 97 -11.95 -31.91 3.39
C GLY A 97 -11.69 -30.94 2.24
N ARG A 98 -11.48 -29.66 2.56
CA ARG A 98 -10.89 -28.74 1.59
C ARG A 98 -9.52 -29.27 1.23
N GLU A 99 -9.22 -29.25 -0.07
CA GLU A 99 -7.89 -29.59 -0.54
C GLU A 99 -6.86 -28.62 0.07
N PRO A 100 -5.71 -29.15 0.50
CA PRO A 100 -4.62 -28.30 0.96
C PRO A 100 -4.18 -27.37 -0.17
N ALA A 101 -3.79 -26.14 0.18
CA ALA A 101 -3.13 -25.26 -0.76
C ALA A 101 -1.84 -25.91 -1.27
N THR A 102 -1.61 -25.79 -2.57
CA THR A 102 -0.39 -26.20 -3.26
C THR A 102 0.38 -24.94 -3.65
N GLY A 103 1.71 -25.05 -3.71
CA GLY A 103 2.59 -23.95 -4.13
C GLY A 103 3.73 -24.46 -5.00
N ASP A 104 4.46 -23.52 -5.60
CA ASP A 104 5.61 -23.80 -6.46
C ASP A 104 6.81 -24.36 -5.65
N PRO A 105 7.77 -25.08 -6.26
CA PRO A 105 8.96 -25.55 -5.57
C PRO A 105 9.68 -24.42 -4.81
N GLY A 106 9.95 -24.63 -3.52
CA GLY A 106 10.57 -23.62 -2.64
C GLY A 106 9.61 -22.65 -1.96
N SER A 107 8.30 -22.75 -2.23
CA SER A 107 7.24 -22.03 -1.53
C SER A 107 6.91 -22.66 -0.17
N PHE A 108 6.21 -21.93 0.70
CA PHE A 108 5.71 -22.41 1.99
C PHE A 108 4.87 -23.67 1.81
N PHE A 109 3.89 -23.62 0.89
CA PHE A 109 2.95 -24.73 0.67
C PHE A 109 3.58 -25.95 -0.04
N ALA A 110 4.71 -25.78 -0.72
CA ALA A 110 5.52 -26.90 -1.21
C ALA A 110 6.46 -27.47 -0.15
N THR A 111 6.97 -26.63 0.74
CA THR A 111 7.94 -27.00 1.79
C THR A 111 7.27 -27.75 2.92
N TYR A 112 6.11 -27.26 3.37
CA TYR A 112 5.39 -27.81 4.51
C TYR A 112 4.15 -28.55 4.05
N ARG A 113 4.07 -29.84 4.44
CA ARG A 113 2.90 -30.66 4.14
C ARG A 113 1.77 -30.37 5.13
N ALA A 114 0.58 -30.18 4.60
CA ALA A 114 -0.62 -30.08 5.42
C ALA A 114 -0.86 -31.38 6.19
N ILE A 115 -1.12 -31.27 7.48
CA ILE A 115 -1.60 -32.35 8.34
C ILE A 115 -3.12 -32.34 8.27
N PRO A 116 -3.78 -33.42 7.81
CA PRO A 116 -5.23 -33.50 7.82
C PRO A 116 -5.78 -33.40 9.24
N ASN A 117 -6.76 -32.53 9.47
CA ASN A 117 -7.48 -32.47 10.74
C ASN A 117 -9.00 -32.54 10.47
N PRO A 118 -9.69 -33.59 10.94
CA PRO A 118 -11.10 -33.82 10.64
C PRO A 118 -12.04 -32.80 11.30
N VAL A 119 -11.57 -32.03 12.29
CA VAL A 119 -12.37 -31.05 13.04
C VAL A 119 -12.14 -29.63 12.53
N ARG A 120 -10.90 -29.31 12.11
CA ARG A 120 -10.49 -27.92 11.80
C ARG A 120 -10.10 -27.70 10.33
N GLY A 121 -10.08 -28.73 9.51
CA GLY A 121 -9.50 -28.68 8.15
C GLY A 121 -7.97 -28.84 8.18
N PRO A 122 -7.31 -29.01 7.03
CA PRO A 122 -5.85 -29.22 6.95
C PRO A 122 -5.09 -28.10 7.69
N ALA A 123 -4.04 -28.43 8.44
CA ALA A 123 -3.20 -27.43 9.12
C ALA A 123 -1.73 -27.64 8.79
N TYR A 124 -0.98 -26.56 8.62
CA TYR A 124 0.46 -26.58 8.37
C TYR A 124 1.16 -26.27 9.69
N VAL A 125 1.75 -27.28 10.31
CA VAL A 125 2.59 -27.13 11.50
C VAL A 125 4.04 -27.13 11.03
N THR A 126 4.77 -26.07 11.35
CA THR A 126 6.14 -25.86 10.85
C THR A 126 7.11 -25.70 12.00
N ASP A 127 8.40 -25.80 11.68
CA ASP A 127 9.52 -25.49 12.58
C ASP A 127 9.91 -24.00 12.56
N LEU A 128 9.19 -23.17 11.81
CA LEU A 128 9.44 -21.73 11.73
C LEU A 128 9.01 -21.03 13.03
N PRO A 129 9.63 -19.87 13.36
CA PRO A 129 9.12 -18.99 14.40
C PRO A 129 7.69 -18.49 14.14
N ARG A 130 7.05 -17.96 15.18
CA ARG A 130 5.80 -17.20 15.03
C ARG A 130 6.01 -16.06 14.01
N PRO A 131 5.04 -15.83 13.10
CA PRO A 131 3.69 -16.36 13.11
C PRO A 131 3.49 -17.66 12.32
N LEU A 132 4.52 -18.16 11.61
CA LEU A 132 4.36 -19.26 10.65
C LEU A 132 4.53 -20.66 11.24
N ASN A 133 4.79 -20.77 12.54
CA ASN A 133 4.82 -22.03 13.27
C ASN A 133 3.50 -22.83 13.15
N LEU A 134 2.39 -22.15 12.84
CA LEU A 134 1.10 -22.76 12.54
C LEU A 134 0.38 -21.92 11.46
N VAL A 135 -0.13 -22.56 10.41
CA VAL A 135 -1.00 -21.93 9.41
C VAL A 135 -2.24 -22.80 9.20
N THR A 136 -3.43 -22.22 9.39
CA THR A 136 -4.71 -22.93 9.28
C THR A 136 -5.61 -22.25 8.23
N PRO A 137 -5.98 -22.90 7.13
CA PRO A 137 -6.94 -22.36 6.16
C PRO A 137 -8.30 -22.11 6.81
N ARG A 138 -8.89 -20.96 6.48
CA ARG A 138 -10.21 -20.49 6.92
C ARG A 138 -11.13 -20.30 5.72
N ALA A 139 -12.38 -19.89 5.97
CA ALA A 139 -13.37 -19.65 4.91
C ALA A 139 -12.89 -18.58 3.92
N GLY A 140 -13.22 -18.75 2.64
CA GLY A 140 -13.06 -17.69 1.64
C GLY A 140 -11.63 -17.22 1.40
N ASN A 141 -10.67 -18.15 1.23
CA ASN A 141 -9.23 -17.91 0.97
C ASN A 141 -8.40 -17.28 2.09
N TRP A 142 -8.94 -17.24 3.32
CA TRP A 142 -8.21 -16.77 4.48
C TRP A 142 -7.34 -17.86 5.11
N PHE A 143 -6.30 -17.45 5.81
CA PHE A 143 -5.43 -18.30 6.62
C PHE A 143 -5.27 -17.67 8.00
N GLU A 144 -5.34 -18.47 9.05
CA GLU A 144 -5.02 -18.08 10.42
C GLU A 144 -3.60 -18.51 10.76
N LEU A 145 -2.80 -17.60 11.28
CA LEU A 145 -1.42 -17.82 11.64
C LEU A 145 -1.27 -18.24 13.11
N GLY A 146 -0.09 -18.69 13.53
CA GLY A 146 0.19 -19.19 14.87
C GLY A 146 0.18 -18.13 15.98
N ASP A 147 0.08 -16.85 15.61
CA ASP A 147 -0.16 -15.72 16.51
C ASP A 147 -1.65 -15.30 16.55
N GLY A 148 -2.53 -16.01 15.83
CA GLY A 148 -3.97 -15.74 15.76
C GLY A 148 -4.38 -14.70 14.70
N ARG A 149 -3.44 -14.10 13.97
CA ARG A 149 -3.78 -13.16 12.88
C ARG A 149 -4.39 -13.89 11.69
N LEU A 150 -5.35 -13.23 11.03
CA LEU A 150 -5.94 -13.67 9.78
C LEU A 150 -5.28 -12.95 8.60
N VAL A 151 -4.79 -13.71 7.62
CA VAL A 151 -4.24 -13.20 6.37
C VAL A 151 -5.04 -13.72 5.18
N ARG A 152 -5.11 -12.94 4.10
CA ARG A 152 -5.92 -13.25 2.94
C ARG A 152 -5.06 -13.74 1.78
N GLY A 153 -5.38 -14.90 1.24
CA GLY A 153 -4.69 -15.51 0.12
C GLY A 153 -3.42 -16.27 0.52
N ALA A 154 -3.03 -17.21 -0.35
CA ALA A 154 -1.80 -17.98 -0.18
C ALA A 154 -0.56 -17.07 -0.33
N ASP A 155 -0.61 -16.08 -1.22
CA ASP A 155 0.48 -15.15 -1.52
C ASP A 155 0.99 -14.40 -0.28
N GLU A 156 0.11 -14.09 0.67
CA GLU A 156 0.49 -13.38 1.90
C GLU A 156 1.21 -14.31 2.88
N VAL A 157 0.84 -15.59 2.93
CA VAL A 157 1.59 -16.61 3.69
C VAL A 157 2.97 -16.83 3.07
N GLU A 158 3.04 -16.86 1.74
CA GLU A 158 4.30 -16.98 0.99
C GLU A 158 5.23 -15.78 1.24
N ARG A 159 4.68 -14.55 1.22
CA ARG A 159 5.45 -13.33 1.56
C ARG A 159 6.06 -13.44 2.95
N LEU A 160 5.25 -13.82 3.95
CA LEU A 160 5.72 -13.99 5.33
C LEU A 160 6.77 -15.10 5.43
N PHE A 161 6.65 -16.16 4.64
CA PHE A 161 7.59 -17.29 4.65
C PHE A 161 8.96 -16.89 4.12
N VAL A 162 8.99 -16.19 2.99
CA VAL A 162 10.21 -15.63 2.43
C VAL A 162 10.86 -14.67 3.44
N GLU A 163 10.10 -13.76 4.05
CA GLU A 163 10.63 -12.87 5.10
C GLU A 163 11.22 -13.64 6.28
N GLN A 164 10.56 -14.71 6.72
CA GLN A 164 11.03 -15.51 7.85
C GLN A 164 12.30 -16.30 7.51
N GLN A 165 12.42 -16.86 6.31
CA GLN A 165 13.63 -17.53 5.83
C GLN A 165 14.82 -16.57 5.80
N LEU A 166 14.60 -15.32 5.39
CA LEU A 166 15.64 -14.29 5.34
C LEU A 166 16.11 -13.85 6.72
N ARG A 167 15.19 -13.74 7.69
CA ARG A 167 15.55 -13.52 9.09
C ARG A 167 16.42 -14.65 9.63
N LEU A 168 16.07 -15.89 9.29
CA LEU A 168 16.80 -17.07 9.76
C LEU A 168 18.18 -17.22 9.10
N SER A 169 18.33 -16.81 7.83
CA SER A 169 19.62 -16.84 7.12
C SER A 169 20.57 -15.70 7.54
N GLY A 170 20.09 -14.71 8.30
CA GLY A 170 20.87 -13.53 8.66
C GLY A 170 21.14 -12.58 7.48
N GLU A 171 20.52 -12.81 6.33
CA GLU A 171 20.58 -11.93 5.16
C GLU A 171 19.55 -10.79 5.24
N ASP A 172 18.58 -10.91 6.13
CA ASP A 172 17.77 -9.78 6.56
C ASP A 172 18.69 -8.82 7.32
N LYS A 173 19.09 -7.71 6.68
CA LYS A 173 19.39 -6.51 7.47
C LYS A 173 18.01 -6.05 7.93
N PRO A 174 17.57 -6.38 9.16
CA PRO A 174 16.26 -5.93 9.61
C PRO A 174 16.19 -4.44 9.33
N GLU A 175 15.09 -4.01 8.72
CA GLU A 175 14.76 -2.60 8.66
C GLU A 175 15.06 -2.07 10.07
N PRO A 176 16.02 -1.14 10.23
CA PRO A 176 16.35 -0.66 11.55
C PRO A 176 15.01 -0.24 12.17
N PRO A 177 14.74 -0.53 13.45
CA PRO A 177 13.46 -0.28 14.11
C PRO A 177 13.12 1.21 14.22
N ALA A 178 13.68 2.05 13.34
CA ALA A 178 13.32 3.42 13.04
C ALA A 178 11.80 3.51 12.89
N GLN A 179 11.17 3.86 14.00
CA GLN A 179 9.88 4.55 14.14
C GLN A 179 8.96 4.32 12.94
N VAL A 180 8.64 3.04 12.72
CA VAL A 180 7.67 2.64 11.72
C VAL A 180 6.33 2.98 12.34
N HIS A 181 5.75 4.11 11.90
CA HIS A 181 4.35 4.35 12.15
C HIS A 181 3.61 3.41 11.20
N ALA A 182 3.22 2.25 11.73
CA ALA A 182 2.06 1.55 11.20
C ALA A 182 0.83 2.39 11.56
N GLY A 183 0.76 3.60 11.00
CA GLY A 183 -0.49 4.32 10.92
C GLY A 183 -1.42 3.35 10.21
N ASP A 184 -2.39 2.80 10.94
CA ASP A 184 -3.47 2.01 10.39
C ASP A 184 -4.34 2.96 9.56
N HIS A 185 -3.76 3.35 8.43
CA HIS A 185 -4.29 4.20 7.41
C HIS A 185 -4.44 3.34 6.17
N PHE A 186 -5.10 2.18 6.35
CA PHE A 186 -6.03 1.64 5.34
C PHE A 186 -7.17 2.64 5.00
N ARG A 187 -7.00 3.94 5.30
CA ARG A 187 -7.87 5.05 4.99
C ARG A 187 -7.60 5.47 3.56
N ASP A 188 -8.33 4.84 2.64
CA ASP A 188 -8.83 5.45 1.42
C ASP A 188 -7.79 6.01 0.42
N GLY A 189 -6.52 5.60 0.49
CA GLY A 189 -5.48 6.11 -0.42
C GLY A 189 -5.16 7.59 -0.19
N ALA A 190 -5.11 8.04 1.07
CA ALA A 190 -4.60 9.35 1.41
C ALA A 190 -3.06 9.34 1.48
N ILE A 191 -2.41 10.33 0.86
CA ILE A 191 -0.96 10.54 0.94
C ILE A 191 -0.66 11.35 2.20
N PRO A 192 0.30 10.95 3.05
CA PRO A 192 0.71 11.78 4.18
C PRO A 192 1.35 13.09 3.71
N ARG A 193 1.47 14.05 4.63
CA ARG A 193 2.30 15.23 4.41
C ARG A 193 3.70 14.97 4.93
N ALA A 194 4.72 15.49 4.26
CA ALA A 194 6.11 15.38 4.69
C ALA A 194 6.32 15.84 6.15
N GLU A 195 5.58 16.85 6.59
CA GLU A 195 5.58 17.39 7.97
C GLU A 195 5.21 16.35 9.04
N GLN A 196 4.47 15.30 8.65
CA GLN A 196 3.94 14.28 9.56
C GLN A 196 4.93 13.14 9.80
N LEU A 197 6.02 13.08 9.02
CA LEU A 197 7.03 12.05 9.11
C LEU A 197 8.39 12.69 9.43
N ALA A 198 8.99 12.29 10.55
CA ALA A 198 10.33 12.71 10.91
C ALA A 198 11.38 11.99 10.04
N LYS A 199 12.60 12.54 9.99
CA LYS A 199 13.70 11.95 9.22
C LYS A 199 13.99 10.52 9.69
N GLY A 200 13.88 9.56 8.77
CA GLY A 200 14.08 8.15 9.05
C GLY A 200 12.82 7.42 9.51
N GLU A 201 11.71 8.14 9.72
CA GLU A 201 10.39 7.53 9.87
C GLU A 201 9.85 7.07 8.52
N ARG A 202 9.01 6.05 8.59
CA ARG A 202 8.31 5.48 7.45
C ARG A 202 6.86 5.22 7.82
N GLU A 203 5.96 5.59 6.94
CA GLU A 203 4.57 5.16 6.96
C GLU A 203 4.39 3.99 6.00
N ILE A 204 4.00 2.82 6.51
CA ILE A 204 3.74 1.65 5.65
C ILE A 204 2.45 1.91 4.87
N ASP A 205 2.53 1.81 3.55
CA ASP A 205 1.37 1.99 2.66
C ASP A 205 1.43 0.93 1.55
N PRO A 206 0.70 -0.18 1.67
CA PRO A 206 0.73 -1.27 0.69
C PRO A 206 -0.06 -0.96 -0.60
N THR A 207 -0.60 0.25 -0.74
CA THR A 207 -1.56 0.62 -1.79
C THR A 207 -1.03 0.45 -3.23
N CYS A 208 0.20 0.89 -3.51
CA CYS A 208 0.83 0.70 -4.83
C CYS A 208 1.74 -0.53 -4.89
N HIS A 209 2.32 -0.93 -3.76
CA HIS A 209 3.19 -2.10 -3.68
C HIS A 209 3.10 -2.72 -2.28
N VAL A 210 3.03 -4.05 -2.18
CA VAL A 210 2.86 -4.77 -0.89
C VAL A 210 3.95 -4.45 0.14
N ASN A 211 5.17 -4.16 -0.35
CA ASN A 211 6.33 -3.77 0.45
C ASN A 211 6.61 -2.24 0.41
N GLY A 212 5.63 -1.45 -0.01
CA GLY A 212 5.75 0.00 -0.20
C GLY A 212 5.44 0.82 1.06
N GLY A 213 5.83 2.08 1.03
CA GLY A 213 5.55 3.04 2.10
C GLY A 213 6.14 4.42 1.81
N TRP A 214 5.69 5.42 2.55
CA TRP A 214 6.13 6.81 2.39
C TRP A 214 7.28 7.11 3.34
N GLU A 215 8.33 7.76 2.81
CA GLU A 215 9.47 8.25 3.58
C GLU A 215 9.75 9.71 3.19
N PRO A 216 10.22 10.58 4.11
CA PRO A 216 10.69 11.91 3.74
C PRO A 216 11.83 11.85 2.73
N ASP A 217 11.74 12.61 1.64
CA ASP A 217 12.89 12.85 0.75
C ASP A 217 13.82 13.87 1.42
N PRO A 218 15.01 13.46 1.92
CA PRO A 218 15.93 14.36 2.58
C PRO A 218 16.57 15.39 1.63
N THR A 219 16.45 15.19 0.32
CA THR A 219 17.05 16.05 -0.70
C THR A 219 16.07 17.03 -1.34
N PHE A 220 14.77 16.85 -1.12
CA PHE A 220 13.72 17.66 -1.73
C PHE A 220 13.91 19.16 -1.53
N SER A 221 14.26 19.61 -0.32
CA SER A 221 14.47 21.04 -0.03
C SER A 221 15.63 21.67 -0.80
N GLY A 222 16.58 20.85 -1.27
CA GLY A 222 17.71 21.28 -2.10
C GLY A 222 17.40 21.34 -3.60
N TYR A 223 16.25 20.80 -4.02
CA TYR A 223 15.84 20.83 -5.42
C TYR A 223 15.54 22.25 -5.90
N LYS A 224 15.62 22.43 -7.21
CA LYS A 224 15.19 23.68 -7.84
C LYS A 224 13.67 23.78 -7.75
N ALA A 225 13.14 25.00 -7.61
CA ALA A 225 11.71 25.23 -7.47
C ALA A 225 10.87 24.62 -8.62
N TRP A 226 11.39 24.62 -9.86
CA TRP A 226 10.71 23.98 -10.99
C TRP A 226 10.70 22.46 -10.92
N THR A 227 11.71 21.84 -10.30
CA THR A 227 11.76 20.40 -10.05
C THR A 227 10.76 20.02 -8.98
N GLN A 228 10.75 20.75 -7.85
CA GLN A 228 9.78 20.56 -6.77
C GLN A 228 8.33 20.72 -7.26
N ASP A 229 8.06 21.77 -8.05
CA ASP A 229 6.72 22.02 -8.59
C ASP A 229 6.27 20.91 -9.54
N TYR A 230 7.17 20.42 -10.39
CA TYR A 230 6.86 19.34 -11.32
C TYR A 230 6.66 18.00 -10.60
N GLU A 231 7.48 17.69 -9.60
CA GLU A 231 7.32 16.50 -8.78
C GLU A 231 5.97 16.52 -8.04
N ASP A 232 5.63 17.63 -7.37
CA ASP A 232 4.31 17.82 -6.74
C ASP A 232 3.15 17.65 -7.74
N GLN A 233 3.31 18.16 -8.96
CA GLN A 233 2.30 18.01 -10.01
C GLN A 233 2.01 16.53 -10.31
N ILE A 234 3.06 15.71 -10.45
CA ILE A 234 2.94 14.30 -10.81
C ILE A 234 2.53 13.45 -9.60
N THR A 235 3.23 13.60 -8.49
CA THR A 235 3.16 12.68 -7.33
C THR A 235 2.11 13.10 -6.32
N ARG A 236 1.80 14.40 -6.24
CA ARG A 236 0.93 15.02 -5.22
C ARG A 236 1.39 14.71 -3.80
N ALA A 237 2.68 14.40 -3.64
CA ALA A 237 3.35 13.98 -2.41
C ALA A 237 4.63 14.82 -2.20
N PRO A 238 4.53 16.17 -2.14
CA PRO A 238 5.71 17.02 -2.11
C PRO A 238 6.60 16.69 -0.89
N GLY A 239 7.87 16.42 -1.13
CA GLY A 239 8.86 16.09 -0.09
C GLY A 239 8.79 14.67 0.45
N LEU A 240 8.10 13.76 -0.25
CA LEU A 240 8.01 12.35 0.12
C LEU A 240 8.41 11.47 -1.06
N ASP A 241 9.21 10.46 -0.77
CA ASP A 241 9.45 9.33 -1.67
C ASP A 241 8.50 8.18 -1.31
N TYR A 242 8.02 7.46 -2.32
CA TYR A 242 7.45 6.13 -2.11
C TYR A 242 8.56 5.08 -2.23
N VAL A 243 8.84 4.38 -1.13
CA VAL A 243 9.97 3.47 -1.01
C VAL A 243 9.48 2.02 -0.97
N VAL A 244 9.98 1.22 -1.90
CA VAL A 244 9.75 -0.23 -1.95
C VAL A 244 10.94 -0.95 -1.32
N ARG A 245 10.66 -1.74 -0.28
CA ARG A 245 11.65 -2.53 0.46
C ARG A 245 11.39 -4.02 0.26
N ASN A 246 11.81 -4.54 -0.89
CA ASN A 246 11.73 -5.97 -1.14
C ASN A 246 12.69 -6.74 -0.24
N PRO A 247 12.30 -7.89 0.28
CA PRO A 247 13.18 -8.72 1.10
C PRO A 247 14.49 -9.05 0.34
N SER A 248 15.62 -8.96 1.03
CA SER A 248 16.99 -9.16 0.48
C SER A 248 17.45 -8.21 -0.61
N GLU A 249 16.70 -7.14 -0.89
CA GLU A 249 17.09 -6.12 -1.86
C GLU A 249 17.35 -4.79 -1.17
N LYS A 250 18.15 -3.93 -1.83
CA LYS A 250 18.29 -2.55 -1.38
C LYS A 250 16.96 -1.82 -1.59
N PRO A 251 16.54 -0.95 -0.66
CA PRO A 251 15.36 -0.11 -0.86
C PRO A 251 15.44 0.66 -2.18
N VAL A 252 14.34 0.66 -2.92
CA VAL A 252 14.21 1.41 -4.18
C VAL A 252 13.18 2.50 -4.01
N ARG A 253 13.57 3.72 -4.36
CA ARG A 253 12.74 4.92 -4.26
C ARG A 253 12.06 5.22 -5.58
N PHE A 254 10.86 5.74 -5.45
CA PHE A 254 10.03 6.30 -6.51
C PHE A 254 9.58 7.67 -6.00
N ASP A 255 9.50 8.66 -6.89
CA ASP A 255 9.06 10.01 -6.49
C ASP A 255 7.61 10.00 -5.96
N GLY A 256 6.81 8.97 -6.28
CA GLY A 256 5.53 8.76 -5.62
C GLY A 256 4.76 7.51 -6.01
N CYS A 257 3.48 7.50 -5.64
CA CYS A 257 2.52 6.43 -5.87
C CYS A 257 1.15 7.04 -6.18
N ALA A 258 0.53 6.61 -7.29
CA ALA A 258 -0.76 7.12 -7.72
C ALA A 258 -1.93 6.50 -6.94
N VAL A 259 -2.03 6.81 -5.64
CA VAL A 259 -3.11 6.32 -4.75
C VAL A 259 -4.53 6.78 -5.15
N TRP A 260 -4.66 7.62 -6.16
CA TRP A 260 -5.96 8.02 -6.73
C TRP A 260 -6.35 7.20 -7.96
N ASP A 261 -5.41 6.49 -8.57
CA ASP A 261 -5.62 5.71 -9.79
C ASP A 261 -5.93 4.25 -9.39
N PRO A 262 -7.05 3.66 -9.85
CA PRO A 262 -7.35 2.24 -9.62
C PRO A 262 -6.22 1.27 -10.00
N ARG A 263 -5.38 1.60 -11.00
CA ARG A 263 -4.23 0.81 -11.44
C ARG A 263 -3.03 0.92 -10.48
N ARG A 264 -3.01 1.96 -9.64
CA ARG A 264 -1.99 2.23 -8.61
C ARG A 264 -0.53 2.20 -9.15
N PRO A 265 -0.20 2.88 -10.26
CA PRO A 265 1.18 2.91 -10.74
C PRO A 265 2.11 3.59 -9.73
N LEU A 266 3.34 3.10 -9.69
CA LEU A 266 4.47 3.80 -9.08
C LEU A 266 4.88 4.95 -10.00
N LEU A 267 5.26 6.10 -9.44
CA LEU A 267 5.47 7.33 -10.20
C LEU A 267 6.92 7.80 -10.13
N GLU A 268 7.42 8.30 -11.25
CA GLU A 268 8.69 9.01 -11.36
C GLU A 268 8.48 10.30 -12.16
N ALA A 269 8.95 11.42 -11.65
CA ALA A 269 8.85 12.74 -12.22
C ALA A 269 10.21 13.18 -12.81
N LYS A 270 10.34 13.09 -14.14
CA LYS A 270 11.50 13.62 -14.87
C LYS A 270 11.23 15.08 -15.27
N GLY A 271 11.44 15.98 -14.31
CA GLY A 271 11.17 17.41 -14.47
C GLY A 271 12.03 18.14 -15.52
N PRO A 272 11.78 19.43 -15.77
CA PRO A 272 12.45 20.19 -16.83
C PRO A 272 13.99 20.26 -16.67
N GLY A 273 14.71 20.17 -17.79
CA GLY A 273 16.18 20.33 -17.87
C GLY A 273 16.91 19.16 -18.53
N TYR A 274 16.22 18.06 -18.82
CA TYR A 274 16.77 16.91 -19.52
C TYR A 274 17.07 17.19 -20.98
N GLU A 275 16.38 18.10 -21.66
CA GLU A 275 16.73 18.50 -23.04
C GLU A 275 18.11 19.12 -23.12
N ALA A 276 18.42 20.04 -22.20
CA ALA A 276 19.75 20.64 -22.14
C ALA A 276 20.80 19.57 -21.84
N LEU A 277 20.48 18.65 -20.91
CA LEU A 277 21.35 17.55 -20.54
C LEU A 277 21.60 16.59 -21.73
N ASP A 278 20.57 16.22 -22.48
CA ASP A 278 20.67 15.36 -23.66
C ASP A 278 21.55 16.00 -24.74
N ARG A 279 21.31 17.28 -25.03
CA ARG A 279 22.15 18.04 -26.00
C ARG A 279 23.62 18.05 -25.59
N MET A 280 23.91 18.20 -24.30
CA MET A 280 25.28 18.17 -23.80
C MET A 280 25.85 16.75 -23.78
N ALA A 281 25.05 15.73 -23.44
CA ALA A 281 25.44 14.32 -23.44
C ALA A 281 25.87 13.82 -24.83
N ARG A 282 25.23 14.31 -25.90
CA ARG A 282 25.64 14.02 -27.28
C ARG A 282 27.02 14.56 -27.64
N LYS A 283 27.50 15.58 -26.91
CA LYS A 283 28.79 16.25 -27.16
C LYS A 283 29.91 15.79 -26.22
N SER A 284 29.59 14.97 -25.21
CA SER A 284 30.55 14.62 -24.17
C SER A 284 30.37 13.18 -23.68
N THR A 285 31.44 12.39 -23.79
CA THR A 285 31.51 11.01 -23.27
C THR A 285 31.30 10.97 -21.75
N PHE A 286 31.73 12.01 -21.02
CA PHE A 286 31.49 12.12 -19.58
C PHE A 286 29.99 12.25 -19.28
N LEU A 287 29.27 13.05 -20.04
CA LEU A 287 27.84 13.26 -19.84
C LEU A 287 26.98 12.07 -20.32
N ARG A 288 27.52 11.18 -21.17
CA ARG A 288 26.91 9.87 -21.44
C ARG A 288 26.80 8.99 -20.19
N PHE A 289 27.69 9.14 -19.19
CA PHE A 289 27.57 8.39 -17.93
C PHE A 289 26.31 8.76 -17.14
N ILE A 290 25.76 9.97 -17.32
CA ILE A 290 24.49 10.35 -16.67
C ILE A 290 23.37 9.43 -17.12
N TRP A 291 23.32 9.10 -18.41
CA TRP A 291 22.32 8.17 -18.94
C TRP A 291 22.50 6.73 -18.47
N ASN A 292 23.73 6.31 -18.09
CA ASN A 292 23.94 5.03 -17.42
C ASN A 292 23.29 5.02 -16.04
N GLY A 293 23.39 6.12 -15.29
CA GLY A 293 22.70 6.27 -14.00
C GLY A 293 21.17 6.19 -14.14
N VAL A 294 20.62 6.82 -15.18
CA VAL A 294 19.18 6.74 -15.49
C VAL A 294 18.77 5.31 -15.89
N ARG A 295 19.57 4.62 -16.71
CA ARG A 295 19.33 3.21 -17.06
C ARG A 295 19.38 2.29 -15.84
N ASP A 296 20.37 2.50 -14.96
CA ASP A 296 20.50 1.75 -13.73
C ASP A 296 19.31 2.01 -12.78
N GLN A 297 18.80 3.24 -12.74
CA GLN A 297 17.57 3.57 -12.02
C GLN A 297 16.36 2.82 -12.59
N ALA A 298 16.15 2.88 -13.91
CA ALA A 298 15.07 2.16 -14.59
C ALA A 298 15.10 0.66 -14.30
N ARG A 299 16.28 0.02 -14.39
CA ARG A 299 16.44 -1.41 -14.08
C ARG A 299 16.07 -1.73 -12.64
N ARG A 300 16.55 -0.94 -11.67
CA ARG A 300 16.24 -1.16 -10.24
C ARG A 300 14.76 -0.99 -9.96
N GLN A 301 14.13 0.04 -10.52
CA GLN A 301 12.70 0.29 -10.35
C GLN A 301 11.85 -0.79 -11.01
N ASN A 302 12.21 -1.25 -12.20
CA ASN A 302 11.52 -2.38 -12.86
C ASN A 302 11.52 -3.64 -11.99
N ASN A 303 12.69 -3.98 -11.45
CA ASN A 303 12.85 -5.19 -10.63
C ASN A 303 12.10 -5.04 -9.30
N ALA A 304 12.23 -3.87 -8.66
CA ALA A 304 11.57 -3.60 -7.40
C ALA A 304 10.04 -3.62 -7.51
N ALA A 305 9.48 -3.20 -8.64
CA ALA A 305 8.06 -3.13 -8.88
C ALA A 305 7.36 -4.50 -9.03
N ARG A 306 8.11 -5.60 -9.27
CA ARG A 306 7.57 -6.97 -9.40
C ARG A 306 6.36 -7.07 -10.36
N GLY A 307 6.45 -6.41 -11.52
CA GLY A 307 5.40 -6.39 -12.54
C GLY A 307 4.33 -5.31 -12.34
N ARG A 308 4.37 -4.53 -11.25
CA ARG A 308 3.56 -3.32 -11.09
C ARG A 308 4.00 -2.25 -12.08
N THR A 309 3.05 -1.54 -12.67
CA THR A 309 3.37 -0.47 -13.62
C THR A 309 4.10 0.66 -12.91
N VAL A 310 5.16 1.15 -13.56
CA VAL A 310 5.92 2.34 -13.18
C VAL A 310 5.77 3.37 -14.30
N GLU A 311 5.19 4.53 -14.00
CA GLU A 311 4.99 5.61 -14.96
C GLU A 311 6.06 6.68 -14.77
N TRP A 312 6.94 6.82 -15.77
CA TRP A 312 7.93 7.89 -15.87
C TRP A 312 7.34 9.07 -16.62
N HIS A 313 6.97 10.12 -15.90
CA HIS A 313 6.42 11.35 -16.44
C HIS A 313 7.54 12.33 -16.81
N VAL A 314 7.78 12.50 -18.10
CA VAL A 314 8.83 13.35 -18.66
C VAL A 314 8.26 14.71 -19.07
N ALA A 315 8.83 15.77 -18.52
CA ALA A 315 8.36 17.14 -18.75
C ALA A 315 8.52 17.58 -20.21
N GLU A 316 9.70 17.27 -20.77
CA GLU A 316 10.15 17.81 -22.04
C GLU A 316 9.92 16.81 -23.18
N PRO A 317 9.07 17.14 -24.18
CA PRO A 317 8.68 16.18 -25.23
C PRO A 317 9.86 15.71 -26.08
N ALA A 318 10.89 16.55 -26.29
CA ALA A 318 12.00 16.22 -27.17
C ALA A 318 12.91 15.09 -26.63
N VAL A 319 12.88 14.81 -25.32
CA VAL A 319 13.69 13.74 -24.69
C VAL A 319 12.89 12.46 -24.41
N VAL A 320 11.58 12.47 -24.63
CA VAL A 320 10.74 11.28 -24.46
C VAL A 320 11.24 10.07 -25.26
N PRO A 321 11.66 10.19 -26.54
CA PRO A 321 12.22 9.07 -27.28
C PRO A 321 13.49 8.50 -26.62
N THR A 322 14.37 9.36 -26.11
CA THR A 322 15.59 8.95 -25.40
C THR A 322 15.26 8.17 -24.12
N PHE A 323 14.26 8.63 -23.35
CA PHE A 323 13.81 7.89 -22.17
C PHE A 323 13.20 6.53 -22.53
N ARG A 324 12.43 6.44 -23.62
CA ARG A 324 11.89 5.16 -24.11
C ARG A 324 12.99 4.16 -24.45
N GLU A 325 14.01 4.61 -25.18
CA GLU A 325 15.18 3.78 -25.49
C GLU A 325 15.91 3.30 -24.22
N ILE A 326 16.01 4.15 -23.19
CA ILE A 326 16.71 3.82 -21.95
C ILE A 326 15.98 2.78 -21.13
N ILE A 327 14.64 2.82 -21.10
CA ILE A 327 13.86 1.90 -20.28
C ILE A 327 13.73 0.52 -20.93
N GLU A 328 13.95 0.34 -22.23
CA GLU A 328 13.91 -0.99 -22.85
C GLU A 328 15.07 -1.88 -22.34
N PRO A 329 14.83 -3.12 -21.89
CA PRO A 329 13.63 -3.94 -22.06
C PRO A 329 12.71 -4.02 -20.82
N ALA A 330 12.60 -3.00 -19.98
CA ALA A 330 11.83 -3.02 -18.74
C ALA A 330 10.31 -3.03 -18.98
N PRO A 331 9.61 -4.18 -18.87
CA PRO A 331 8.21 -4.30 -19.28
C PRO A 331 7.24 -3.56 -18.36
N SER A 332 7.68 -3.25 -17.14
CA SER A 332 6.86 -2.58 -16.14
C SER A 332 6.91 -1.06 -16.28
N LEU A 333 7.92 -0.51 -16.97
CA LEU A 333 8.08 0.93 -17.12
C LEU A 333 7.32 1.46 -18.34
N ARG A 334 6.68 2.60 -18.17
CA ARG A 334 6.02 3.37 -19.23
C ARG A 334 6.52 4.81 -19.20
N VAL A 335 6.96 5.32 -20.35
CA VAL A 335 7.32 6.75 -20.47
C VAL A 335 6.12 7.52 -21.00
N LEU A 336 5.63 8.44 -20.18
CA LEU A 336 4.56 9.37 -20.48
C LEU A 336 5.13 10.79 -20.62
N GLN A 337 4.63 11.57 -21.58
CA GLN A 337 4.91 13.00 -21.62
C GLN A 337 3.87 13.72 -20.79
N THR A 338 4.29 14.61 -19.90
CA THR A 338 3.37 15.45 -19.13
C THR A 338 3.96 16.83 -18.99
N SER A 339 3.26 17.84 -19.47
CA SER A 339 3.77 19.20 -19.50
C SER A 339 3.75 19.80 -18.10
N PRO A 340 4.73 20.64 -17.72
CA PRO A 340 4.65 21.42 -16.49
C PRO A 340 3.38 22.26 -16.43
N ARG A 341 2.89 22.52 -15.21
CA ARG A 341 1.74 23.41 -14.99
C ARG A 341 1.96 24.78 -15.64
N PRO A 342 0.90 25.40 -16.19
CA PRO A 342 0.99 26.76 -16.69
C PRO A 342 1.44 27.71 -15.57
N GLY A 343 2.45 28.54 -15.85
CA GLY A 343 3.02 29.48 -14.87
C GLY A 343 3.99 28.84 -13.86
N ALA A 344 4.28 27.54 -13.95
CA ALA A 344 5.33 26.92 -13.16
C ALA A 344 6.69 27.58 -13.43
N PRO A 345 7.57 27.68 -12.42
CA PRO A 345 8.95 28.08 -12.65
C PRO A 345 9.57 27.17 -13.72
N LEU A 346 10.41 27.72 -14.60
CA LEU A 346 11.13 26.96 -15.62
C LEU A 346 12.63 27.24 -15.53
N PRO A 347 13.48 26.28 -15.93
CA PRO A 347 14.90 26.53 -16.07
C PRO A 347 15.11 27.69 -17.05
N LYS A 348 16.01 28.62 -16.71
CA LYS A 348 16.39 29.70 -17.62
C LYS A 348 17.00 29.06 -18.88
N ARG A 349 16.39 29.33 -20.04
CA ARG A 349 16.99 28.99 -21.33
C ARG A 349 18.29 29.79 -21.46
N LYS A 350 19.43 29.10 -21.43
CA LYS A 350 20.74 29.69 -21.69
C LYS A 350 20.98 29.79 -23.19
#